data_AF-W6LE68-F1
#
_entry.id   AF-W6LE68-F1
#
_cell.length_a   1.000
_cell.length_b   1.000
_cell.length_c   1.000
_cell.angle_alpha   90.00
_cell.angle_beta   90.00
_cell.angle_gamma   90.00
#
_symmetry.space_group_name_H-M   'P 1'
#
loop_
_entity.id
_entity.type
_entity.pdbx_description
1 polymer ?
#
loop_
_entity_poly.entity_id
_entity_poly.type
_entity_poly.pdbx_seq_one_letter_code
_entity_poly.pdbx_strand_id
1 'polypeptide(L)'
;MIERARRHGYASRYWATPHEAAYLFQSPFPDSLVGATADGVGVANLFTSSPLYYYNVSGTADPSKFTAKTCQRYDPFNYIGRFYRPITAVQLKRFAIAYDCLDQQQWVTPLRVQWLRTTIKRDARPVIIFYGHGRVVQLVNINMTENPKRLEEFTLMESDLIGDEDRLLIF
;
A
#
# COMPACT_ATOMS: atom_id res chain seq x y z
N MET A 1 1.96 -36.04 -5.14
CA MET A 1 2.15 -34.66 -4.65
C MET A 1 1.91 -33.58 -5.71
N ILE A 2 1.94 -33.90 -7.02
CA ILE A 2 1.68 -32.96 -8.14
C ILE A 2 0.16 -32.78 -8.44
N GLU A 3 -0.70 -33.66 -7.92
CA GLU A 3 -2.14 -33.65 -8.23
C GLU A 3 -2.96 -32.59 -7.47
N ARG A 4 -2.52 -32.11 -6.30
CA ARG A 4 -3.25 -31.04 -5.59
C ARG A 4 -3.11 -29.70 -6.30
N ALA A 5 -1.93 -29.39 -6.85
CA ALA A 5 -1.71 -28.19 -7.66
C ALA A 5 -2.54 -28.18 -8.96
N ARG A 6 -2.91 -29.35 -9.50
CA ARG A 6 -3.72 -29.47 -10.71
C ARG A 6 -5.23 -29.27 -10.51
N ARG A 7 -5.75 -29.26 -9.28
CA ARG A 7 -7.20 -29.12 -9.03
C ARG A 7 -7.71 -27.68 -8.97
N HIS A 8 -6.84 -26.68 -8.80
CA HIS A 8 -7.22 -25.25 -8.88
C HIS A 8 -7.06 -24.74 -10.31
N GLY A 9 -7.90 -25.28 -11.20
CA GLY A 9 -7.91 -25.03 -12.64
C GLY A 9 -7.72 -23.55 -13.00
N TYR A 10 -6.93 -23.31 -14.07
CA TYR A 10 -6.73 -22.01 -14.71
C TYR A 10 -6.41 -20.88 -13.72
N ALA A 11 -5.30 -21.05 -13.01
CA ALA A 11 -4.88 -20.20 -11.91
C ALA A 11 -4.71 -18.74 -12.37
N SER A 12 -5.49 -17.84 -11.78
CA SER A 12 -5.45 -16.40 -12.02
C SER A 12 -4.02 -15.87 -12.21
N ARG A 13 -3.79 -14.95 -13.15
CA ARG A 13 -2.49 -14.29 -13.32
C ARG A 13 -2.13 -13.35 -12.15
N TYR A 14 -3.06 -13.16 -11.22
CA TYR A 14 -2.94 -12.25 -10.11
C TYR A 14 -2.47 -12.95 -8.84
N TRP A 15 -1.66 -12.24 -8.08
CA TRP A 15 -1.07 -12.69 -6.84
C TRP A 15 -1.33 -11.64 -5.75
N ALA A 16 -1.47 -12.09 -4.51
CA ALA A 16 -1.67 -11.20 -3.37
C ALA A 16 -1.00 -11.78 -2.12
N THR A 17 -0.59 -10.90 -1.22
CA THR A 17 -0.24 -11.31 0.15
C THR A 17 -1.51 -11.66 0.94
N PRO A 18 -1.44 -12.46 2.02
CA PRO A 18 -2.60 -12.73 2.88
C PRO A 18 -3.22 -11.46 3.46
N HIS A 19 -2.39 -10.48 3.80
CA HIS A 19 -2.83 -9.19 4.33
C HIS A 19 -3.62 -8.39 3.29
N GLU A 20 -3.15 -8.33 2.04
CA GLU A 20 -3.90 -7.66 0.97
C GLU A 20 -5.25 -8.33 0.73
N ALA A 21 -5.28 -9.65 0.64
CA ALA A 21 -6.49 -10.41 0.37
C ALA A 21 -7.55 -10.22 1.48
N ALA A 22 -7.12 -10.30 2.74
CA ALA A 22 -8.00 -10.11 3.90
C ALA A 22 -8.41 -8.64 4.10
N TYR A 23 -7.45 -7.71 4.08
CA TYR A 23 -7.69 -6.32 4.49
C TYR A 23 -8.26 -5.44 3.37
N LEU A 24 -7.83 -5.63 2.13
CA LEU A 24 -8.29 -4.80 1.00
C LEU A 24 -9.63 -5.29 0.45
N PHE A 25 -9.78 -6.60 0.30
CA PHE A 25 -10.89 -7.19 -0.45
C PHE A 25 -11.85 -8.02 0.41
N GLN A 26 -11.58 -8.19 1.70
CA GLN A 26 -12.34 -9.09 2.58
C GLN A 26 -12.50 -10.49 1.95
N SER A 27 -11.43 -10.97 1.32
CA SER A 27 -11.36 -12.21 0.56
C SER A 27 -10.13 -12.99 1.01
N PRO A 28 -10.10 -13.49 2.25
CA PRO A 28 -8.90 -14.12 2.80
C PRO A 28 -8.58 -15.43 2.08
N PHE A 29 -7.31 -15.83 2.17
CA PHE A 29 -6.91 -17.21 1.90
C PHE A 29 -7.33 -18.10 3.09
N PRO A 30 -7.66 -19.38 2.85
CA PRO A 30 -7.88 -20.33 3.94
C PRO A 30 -6.57 -20.60 4.69
N ASP A 31 -6.66 -20.82 6.01
CA ASP A 31 -5.49 -21.02 6.89
C ASP A 31 -4.59 -22.17 6.43
N SER A 32 -5.16 -23.19 5.79
CA SER A 32 -4.41 -24.33 5.25
C SER A 32 -3.42 -23.96 4.13
N LEU A 33 -3.62 -22.80 3.49
CA LEU A 33 -2.80 -22.31 2.38
C LEU A 33 -1.75 -21.29 2.88
N VAL A 34 -2.07 -20.56 3.95
CA VAL A 34 -1.18 -19.54 4.53
C VAL A 34 -0.06 -20.21 5.34
N GLY A 35 1.20 -19.99 4.95
CA GLY A 35 2.37 -20.52 5.65
C GLY A 35 2.94 -21.80 5.04
N ALA A 36 2.25 -22.41 4.07
CA ALA A 36 2.83 -23.43 3.22
C ALA A 36 3.77 -22.76 2.19
N THR A 37 5.08 -22.80 2.45
CA THR A 37 6.09 -22.22 1.53
C THR A 37 6.05 -22.83 0.13
N ALA A 38 5.54 -24.07 0.00
CA ALA A 38 5.34 -24.73 -1.29
C ALA A 38 4.28 -24.06 -2.17
N ASP A 39 3.35 -23.31 -1.57
CA ASP A 39 2.19 -22.73 -2.26
C ASP A 39 2.33 -21.22 -2.49
N GLY A 40 3.37 -20.59 -1.92
CA GLY A 40 3.64 -19.15 -2.01
C GLY A 40 4.96 -18.82 -2.68
N VAL A 41 5.01 -17.69 -3.39
CA VAL A 41 6.24 -17.12 -3.95
C VAL A 41 6.81 -16.10 -2.97
N GLY A 42 7.98 -16.39 -2.42
CA GLY A 42 8.73 -15.46 -1.58
C GLY A 42 9.44 -14.40 -2.40
N VAL A 43 9.27 -13.13 -2.04
CA VAL A 43 10.03 -12.00 -2.57
C VAL A 43 10.76 -11.28 -1.45
N ALA A 44 11.91 -10.71 -1.77
CA ALA A 44 12.72 -9.95 -0.82
C ALA A 44 11.90 -8.82 -0.19
N ASN A 45 11.95 -8.73 1.13
CA ASN A 45 11.35 -7.64 1.87
C ASN A 45 12.44 -6.62 2.21
N LEU A 46 12.31 -5.40 1.70
CA LEU A 46 13.31 -4.35 1.96
C LEU A 46 13.23 -3.80 3.39
N PHE A 47 12.18 -4.13 4.15
CA PHE A 47 11.94 -3.62 5.50
C PHE A 47 12.22 -4.62 6.62
N THR A 48 12.28 -5.93 6.31
CA THR A 48 12.54 -6.97 7.31
C THR A 48 13.43 -8.05 6.73
N SER A 49 14.10 -8.82 7.59
CA SER A 49 14.89 -9.99 7.17
C SER A 49 14.03 -11.17 6.67
N SER A 50 12.71 -11.12 6.88
CA SER A 50 11.78 -12.16 6.48
C SER A 50 11.16 -11.84 5.11
N PRO A 51 11.15 -12.78 4.15
CA PRO A 51 10.54 -12.55 2.84
C PRO A 51 9.04 -12.31 2.94
N LEU A 52 8.51 -11.53 1.99
CA LEU A 52 7.07 -11.39 1.78
C LEU A 52 6.59 -12.53 0.88
N TYR A 53 5.52 -13.21 1.27
CA TYR A 53 4.95 -14.31 0.48
C TYR A 53 3.69 -13.87 -0.26
N TYR A 54 3.66 -14.15 -1.56
CA TYR A 54 2.52 -13.95 -2.43
C TYR A 54 1.91 -15.30 -2.81
N TYR A 55 0.60 -15.38 -2.82
CA TYR A 55 -0.15 -16.57 -3.18
C TYR A 55 -1.08 -16.28 -4.36
N ASN A 56 -1.37 -17.30 -5.16
CA ASN A 56 -2.27 -17.15 -6.31
C ASN A 56 -3.68 -16.86 -5.82
N VAL A 57 -4.30 -15.76 -6.28
CA VAL A 57 -5.61 -15.32 -5.77
C VAL A 57 -6.75 -16.31 -6.03
N SER A 58 -6.57 -17.30 -6.91
CA SER A 58 -7.53 -18.39 -7.08
C SER A 58 -7.75 -19.19 -5.80
N GLY A 59 -6.84 -19.12 -4.84
CA GLY A 59 -6.96 -19.71 -3.51
C GLY A 59 -7.74 -18.86 -2.49
N THR A 60 -8.25 -17.69 -2.85
CA THR A 60 -9.04 -16.83 -1.95
C THR A 60 -10.53 -17.21 -1.94
N ALA A 61 -11.28 -16.70 -0.96
CA ALA A 61 -12.73 -16.89 -0.87
C ALA A 61 -13.50 -16.33 -2.08
N ASP A 62 -13.01 -15.24 -2.68
CA ASP A 62 -13.56 -14.61 -3.88
C ASP A 62 -12.43 -14.01 -4.75
N PRO A 63 -11.95 -14.77 -5.75
CA PRO A 63 -10.91 -14.33 -6.68
C PRO A 63 -11.33 -13.18 -7.61
N SER A 64 -12.62 -12.92 -7.78
CA SER A 64 -13.11 -11.94 -8.77
C SER A 64 -12.79 -10.48 -8.39
N LYS A 65 -12.52 -10.22 -7.12
CA LYS A 65 -12.11 -8.90 -6.58
C LYS A 65 -10.69 -8.48 -7.00
N PHE A 66 -9.92 -9.43 -7.52
CA PHE A 66 -8.53 -9.24 -7.93
C PHE A 66 -8.47 -8.99 -9.43
N THR A 67 -8.02 -7.79 -9.81
CA THR A 67 -7.99 -7.31 -11.20
C THR A 67 -6.60 -6.78 -11.54
N ALA A 68 -6.35 -6.51 -12.82
CA ALA A 68 -5.10 -5.88 -13.24
C ALA A 68 -4.85 -4.52 -12.58
N LYS A 69 -5.91 -3.83 -12.15
CA LYS A 69 -5.81 -2.56 -11.42
C LYS A 69 -5.46 -2.80 -9.96
N THR A 70 -6.18 -3.69 -9.29
CA THR A 70 -6.08 -3.87 -7.83
C THR A 70 -4.88 -4.73 -7.39
N CYS A 71 -4.37 -5.58 -8.27
CA CYS A 71 -3.20 -6.45 -8.04
C CYS A 71 -1.86 -5.85 -8.47
N GLN A 72 -1.80 -4.52 -8.62
CA GLN A 72 -0.53 -3.84 -8.86
C GLN A 72 0.26 -3.73 -7.56
N ARG A 73 1.58 -3.84 -7.66
CA ARG A 73 2.47 -3.50 -6.57
C ARG A 73 2.31 -2.01 -6.26
N TYR A 74 2.05 -1.70 -5.01
CA TYR A 74 1.86 -0.33 -4.56
C TYR A 74 2.86 -0.08 -3.43
N ASP A 75 3.93 0.63 -3.75
CA ASP A 75 5.00 0.98 -2.82
C ASP A 75 4.87 2.47 -2.48
N PRO A 76 3.92 2.88 -1.62
CA PRO A 76 3.73 4.28 -1.32
C PRO A 76 4.97 4.81 -0.62
N PHE A 77 5.27 6.07 -0.87
CA PHE A 77 6.39 6.78 -0.26
C PHE A 77 5.96 8.16 0.25
N ASN A 78 6.68 8.65 1.26
CA ASN A 78 6.39 9.93 1.88
C ASN A 78 6.98 11.11 1.10
N TYR A 79 6.78 12.33 1.61
CA TYR A 79 7.31 13.56 1.02
C TYR A 79 8.82 13.54 0.71
N ILE A 80 9.62 12.80 1.49
CA ILE A 80 11.08 12.73 1.34
C ILE A 80 11.54 11.48 0.55
N GLY A 81 10.64 10.84 -0.19
CA GLY A 81 10.96 9.70 -1.05
C GLY A 81 11.20 8.38 -0.31
N ARG A 82 10.84 8.28 0.98
CA ARG A 82 11.00 7.03 1.74
C ARG A 82 9.73 6.21 1.74
N PHE A 83 9.87 4.93 1.45
CA PHE A 83 8.76 3.99 1.40
C PHE A 83 8.18 3.71 2.80
N TYR A 84 6.87 3.54 2.87
CA TYR A 84 6.18 3.14 4.09
C TYR A 84 6.35 1.65 4.37
N ARG A 85 6.33 1.28 5.66
CA ARG A 85 6.30 -0.12 6.10
C ARG A 85 5.15 -0.91 5.43
N PRO A 86 5.29 -2.23 5.23
CA PRO A 86 4.30 -3.03 4.51
C PRO A 86 2.86 -2.91 5.04
N ILE A 87 2.66 -2.89 6.36
CA ILE A 87 1.31 -2.76 6.94
C ILE A 87 0.66 -1.41 6.62
N THR A 88 1.42 -0.31 6.70
CA THR A 88 0.98 1.02 6.32
C THR A 88 0.76 1.10 4.81
N ALA A 89 1.62 0.48 4.01
CA ALA A 89 1.46 0.42 2.56
C ALA A 89 0.14 -0.25 2.15
N VAL A 90 -0.24 -1.36 2.81
CA VAL A 90 -1.55 -2.00 2.59
C VAL A 90 -2.70 -1.07 2.97
N GLN A 91 -2.61 -0.35 4.10
CA GLN A 91 -3.62 0.63 4.48
C GLN A 91 -3.76 1.74 3.43
N LEU A 92 -2.65 2.35 3.02
CA LEU A 92 -2.63 3.41 2.00
C LEU A 92 -3.13 2.92 0.64
N LYS A 93 -2.81 1.67 0.25
CA LYS A 93 -3.32 1.04 -0.97
C LYS A 93 -4.85 0.96 -0.97
N ARG A 94 -5.46 0.62 0.18
CA ARG A 94 -6.93 0.59 0.34
C ARG A 94 -7.55 1.94 -0.01
N PHE A 95 -6.97 3.02 0.52
CA PHE A 95 -7.47 4.37 0.24
C PHE A 95 -7.18 4.80 -1.19
N ALA A 96 -6.03 4.45 -1.75
CA ALA A 96 -5.73 4.74 -3.14
C ALA A 96 -6.72 4.08 -4.11
N ILE A 97 -7.15 2.85 -3.82
CA ILE A 97 -8.23 2.18 -4.57
C ILE A 97 -9.56 2.92 -4.41
N ALA A 98 -9.92 3.32 -3.18
CA ALA A 98 -11.19 3.97 -2.88
C ALA A 98 -11.33 5.36 -3.54
N TYR A 99 -10.22 6.09 -3.68
CA TYR A 99 -10.17 7.42 -4.29
C TYR A 99 -9.69 7.44 -5.75
N ASP A 100 -9.56 6.27 -6.36
CA ASP A 100 -9.10 6.11 -7.75
C ASP A 100 -7.77 6.81 -8.07
N CYS A 101 -6.78 6.70 -7.17
CA CYS A 101 -5.47 7.33 -7.29
C CYS A 101 -4.30 6.33 -7.09
N LEU A 102 -4.50 5.09 -7.53
CA LEU A 102 -3.53 4.00 -7.35
C LEU A 102 -2.25 4.17 -8.18
N ASP A 103 -2.33 4.95 -9.26
CA ASP A 103 -1.21 5.35 -10.11
C ASP A 103 -0.24 6.30 -9.41
N GLN A 104 -0.69 6.98 -8.36
CA GLN A 104 0.11 7.90 -7.56
C GLN A 104 0.52 7.26 -6.23
N GLN A 105 1.82 7.16 -6.00
CA GLN A 105 2.39 6.50 -4.83
C GLN A 105 2.86 7.48 -3.75
N GLN A 106 2.92 8.78 -4.04
CA GLN A 106 3.36 9.78 -3.08
C GLN A 106 2.25 10.20 -2.11
N TRP A 107 2.57 10.17 -0.82
CA TRP A 107 1.73 10.65 0.26
C TRP A 107 2.43 11.73 1.07
N VAL A 108 1.66 12.72 1.50
CA VAL A 108 2.17 13.89 2.25
C VAL A 108 1.24 14.20 3.42
N THR A 109 1.75 14.89 4.43
CA THR A 109 0.90 15.41 5.51
C THR A 109 0.13 16.65 5.04
N PRO A 110 -1.06 16.93 5.58
CA PRO A 110 -1.78 18.18 5.31
C PRO A 110 -0.94 19.45 5.56
N LEU A 111 -0.04 19.40 6.56
CA LEU A 111 0.89 20.49 6.85
C LEU A 111 1.81 20.79 5.66
N ARG A 112 2.31 19.75 4.97
CA ARG A 112 3.14 19.91 3.76
C ARG A 112 2.37 20.52 2.60
N VAL A 113 1.12 20.10 2.42
CA VAL A 113 0.21 20.69 1.43
C VAL A 113 0.10 22.19 1.68
N GLN A 114 -0.13 22.60 2.93
CA GLN A 114 -0.20 24.01 3.31
C GLN A 114 1.13 24.75 3.08
N TRP A 115 2.26 24.19 3.50
CA TRP A 115 3.58 24.82 3.33
C TRP A 115 3.93 25.06 1.87
N LEU A 116 3.55 24.13 0.98
CA LEU A 116 3.74 24.26 -0.46
C LEU A 116 2.64 25.07 -1.13
N ARG A 117 1.79 25.77 -0.35
CA ARG A 117 0.73 26.66 -0.83
C ARG A 117 -0.23 25.99 -1.82
N THR A 118 -0.49 24.71 -1.61
CA THR A 118 -1.57 23.97 -2.27
C THR A 118 -2.67 23.66 -1.24
N THR A 119 -3.78 23.10 -1.71
CA THR A 119 -4.94 22.76 -0.88
C THR A 119 -5.39 21.34 -1.18
N ILE A 120 -5.97 20.68 -0.17
CA ILE A 120 -6.64 19.39 -0.34
C ILE A 120 -7.97 19.63 -1.05
N LYS A 121 -8.31 18.79 -2.03
CA LYS A 121 -9.60 18.84 -2.74
C LYS A 121 -10.76 18.73 -1.74
N ARG A 122 -11.87 19.42 -2.01
CA ARG A 122 -12.98 19.57 -1.05
C ARG A 122 -13.61 18.24 -0.60
N ASP A 123 -13.64 17.26 -1.49
CA ASP A 123 -14.19 15.92 -1.31
C ASP A 123 -13.17 14.90 -0.78
N ALA A 124 -11.88 15.23 -0.80
CA ALA A 124 -10.85 14.36 -0.27
C ALA A 124 -10.82 14.41 1.27
N ARG A 125 -10.60 13.25 1.88
CA ARG A 125 -10.39 13.12 3.32
C ARG A 125 -8.99 12.56 3.59
N PRO A 126 -8.20 13.21 4.48
CA PRO A 126 -6.95 12.63 4.93
C PRO A 126 -7.16 11.26 5.55
N VAL A 127 -6.26 10.35 5.21
CA VAL A 127 -6.15 9.04 5.83
C VAL A 127 -5.52 9.20 7.19
N ILE A 128 -6.17 8.64 8.22
CA ILE A 128 -5.69 8.66 9.59
C ILE A 128 -4.97 7.34 9.86
N ILE A 129 -3.67 7.40 10.16
CA ILE A 129 -2.86 6.26 10.54
C ILE A 129 -2.48 6.38 12.02
N PHE A 130 -2.74 5.31 12.77
CA PHE A 130 -2.36 5.19 14.17
C PHE A 130 -1.02 4.45 14.29
N TYR A 131 -0.07 5.09 14.97
CA TYR A 131 1.22 4.54 15.31
C TYR A 131 1.28 4.20 16.80
N GLY A 132 2.21 3.30 17.16
CA GLY A 132 2.44 2.89 18.54
C GLY A 132 2.58 4.10 19.49
N HIS A 133 2.13 3.93 20.73
CA HIS A 133 2.01 4.99 21.74
C HIS A 133 0.94 6.07 21.44
N GLY A 134 -0.10 5.73 20.65
CA GLY A 134 -1.24 6.62 20.42
C GLY A 134 -0.93 7.81 19.51
N ARG A 135 0.19 7.79 18.80
CA ARG A 135 0.54 8.84 17.84
C ARG A 135 -0.34 8.71 16.60
N VAL A 136 -0.85 9.83 16.12
CA VAL A 136 -1.75 9.88 14.95
C VAL A 136 -1.08 10.69 13.88
N VAL A 137 -1.01 10.16 12.65
CA VAL A 137 -0.55 10.90 11.48
C VAL A 137 -1.66 10.93 10.45
N GLN A 138 -1.88 12.11 9.86
CA GLN A 138 -2.78 12.29 8.74
C GLN A 138 -1.98 12.35 7.45
N LEU A 139 -2.42 11.59 6.45
CA LEU A 139 -1.77 11.53 5.14
C LEU A 139 -2.79 11.75 4.03
N VAL A 140 -2.37 12.45 2.99
CA VAL A 140 -3.13 12.61 1.75
C VAL A 140 -2.26 12.19 0.58
N ASN A 141 -2.85 11.47 -0.37
CA ASN A 141 -2.19 11.22 -1.64
C ASN A 141 -2.11 12.55 -2.39
N ILE A 142 -1.00 12.82 -3.08
CA ILE A 142 -0.83 14.12 -3.73
C ILE A 142 -1.88 14.38 -4.83
N ASN A 143 -2.44 13.35 -5.46
CA ASN A 143 -3.55 13.47 -6.43
C ASN A 143 -4.87 13.93 -5.77
N MET A 144 -4.95 13.91 -4.45
CA MET A 144 -6.06 14.46 -3.67
C MET A 144 -5.88 15.98 -3.39
N THR A 145 -4.91 16.63 -4.02
CA THR A 145 -4.67 18.07 -3.88
C THR A 145 -4.98 18.82 -5.17
N GLU A 146 -5.17 20.12 -5.08
CA GLU A 146 -5.46 20.99 -6.25
C GLU A 146 -4.26 21.13 -7.20
N ASN A 147 -3.04 20.85 -6.73
CA ASN A 147 -1.83 20.93 -7.55
C ASN A 147 -0.82 19.81 -7.20
N PRO A 148 -1.04 18.58 -7.71
CA PRO A 148 -0.16 17.44 -7.43
C PRO A 148 1.27 17.65 -7.93
N LYS A 149 1.44 18.23 -9.13
CA LYS A 149 2.76 18.47 -9.75
C LYS A 149 3.70 19.27 -8.87
N ARG A 150 3.17 20.30 -8.18
CA ARG A 150 3.95 21.11 -7.24
C ARG A 150 4.49 20.30 -6.06
N LEU A 151 3.78 19.26 -5.63
CA LEU A 151 4.25 18.38 -4.56
C LEU A 151 5.28 17.36 -5.06
N GLU A 152 5.17 16.89 -6.31
CA GLU A 152 6.14 15.99 -6.95
C GLU A 152 7.50 16.67 -7.13
N GLU A 153 7.52 17.90 -7.68
CA GLU A 153 8.75 18.64 -7.97
C GLU A 153 9.59 18.90 -6.71
N PHE A 154 8.95 19.10 -5.56
CA PHE A 154 9.62 19.41 -4.30
C PHE A 154 10.15 18.18 -3.54
N THR A 155 9.70 16.97 -3.89
CA THR A 155 10.28 15.73 -3.36
C THR A 155 11.69 15.45 -3.89
N LEU A 156 12.04 16.01 -5.05
CA LEU A 156 13.34 15.86 -5.69
C LEU A 156 14.41 16.85 -5.17
N MET A 157 14.00 17.85 -4.39
CA MET A 157 14.92 18.77 -3.73
C MET A 157 15.15 18.29 -2.29
N GLU A 158 16.40 17.94 -1.95
CA GLU A 158 16.80 17.66 -0.56
C GLU A 158 16.45 18.87 0.31
N SER A 159 15.30 18.80 0.95
CA SER A 159 14.79 19.87 1.80
C SER A 159 15.25 19.59 3.23
N ASP A 160 16.08 20.47 3.78
CA ASP A 160 16.48 20.52 5.20
C ASP A 160 15.29 20.59 6.18
N LEU A 161 14.07 20.81 5.66
CA LEU A 161 12.84 20.84 6.42
C LEU A 161 12.26 19.42 6.61
N ILE A 162 13.01 18.44 7.12
CA ILE A 162 12.41 17.14 7.49
C ILE A 162 11.66 17.30 8.81
N GLY A 163 10.34 17.14 8.81
CA GLY A 163 9.53 17.21 10.02
C GLY A 163 9.56 15.89 10.78
N ASP A 164 9.35 15.93 12.09
CA ASP A 164 9.29 14.71 12.92
C ASP A 164 8.20 13.74 12.43
N GLU A 165 7.06 14.25 11.94
CA GLU A 165 6.00 13.42 11.38
C GLU A 165 6.46 12.61 10.16
N ASP A 166 7.32 13.15 9.30
CA ASP A 166 7.84 12.41 8.15
C ASP A 166 8.74 11.25 8.61
N ARG A 167 9.45 11.43 9.74
CA ARG A 167 10.35 10.44 10.37
C ARG A 167 9.59 9.32 11.09
N LEU A 168 8.42 9.62 11.66
CA LEU A 168 7.59 8.63 12.37
C LEU A 168 7.06 7.51 11.48
N LEU A 169 7.14 7.69 10.15
CA LEU A 169 6.54 6.83 9.15
C LEU A 169 7.52 5.81 8.55
N ILE A 170 8.81 5.94 8.88
CA ILE A 170 9.91 5.23 8.23
C ILE A 170 10.55 4.17 9.13
N PHE A 171 10.53 4.38 10.45
CA PHE A 171 11.12 3.44 11.39
C PHE A 171 10.21 2.27 11.61
#